data_AF-A0A8F5GWD5-F1
#
_entry.id   AF-A0A8F5GWD5-F1
#
_cell.length_a   1.000
_cell.length_b   1.000
_cell.length_c   1.000
_cell.angle_alpha   90.00
_cell.angle_beta   90.00
_cell.angle_gamma   90.00
#
_symmetry.space_group_name_H-M   'P 1'
#
loop_
_entity.id
_entity.type
_entity.pdbx_description
1 polymer ?
#
loop_
_entity_poly.entity_id
_entity_poly.type
_entity_poly.pdbx_seq_one_letter_code
_entity_poly.pdbx_strand_id
1 'polypeptide(L)'
;MEIAIYCGKTYSLTNELCSKPLKEVKVVDYNSVVDWISSQKGRAFLIFGTDVIPYSLYEYPKIPVDETPLFKFMERGGVVIWAGDVPFFYIEKDGIKEGLFNKGNPFPFKPINVMEHKPLSEKSENSIVGEMLKYDPKDSWRPVEPHPLLIPISVVKSHPYTLYSTWIYKYGKGAFVRLYDSPYVNTQYIPSLPERLSSLGIGIRISNFRRFRDFKMIFPEFRIGVILGKNNVGKTTILEAIAMLGKNEDKIRKFRGNISTGIAETELFVNYTYYRVDFSYSQVNRSADVNVLLIYSHDMDVVINDKVLPYVKSSLRKVTELLNSFDPNIFYVYLSSGNELRVLFNDRTDVSINELGYGYKSLLNFILLYVIYQPRIILIDDLEGFAFHPELLKMFYDFLLKIDVDLILITTQSSDIYAYLAEKRSDKVRFILINDDKYEVLTSEEVLDKLYYEDLRYTALKIH
;
A
#
# COMPACT_ATOMS: atom_id res chain seq x y z
N MET A 1 -7.09 14.45 -17.73
CA MET A 1 -5.92 14.54 -16.84
C MET A 1 -5.12 15.73 -17.33
N GLU A 2 -4.96 16.78 -16.52
CA GLU A 2 -4.23 17.99 -16.93
C GLU A 2 -2.73 17.79 -16.74
N ILE A 3 -1.94 18.01 -17.78
CA ILE A 3 -0.49 17.85 -17.78
C ILE A 3 0.14 19.11 -18.38
N ALA A 4 1.11 19.68 -17.67
CA ALA A 4 1.96 20.73 -18.18
C ALA A 4 3.45 20.40 -18.01
N ILE A 5 4.26 20.88 -18.95
CA ILE A 5 5.72 20.87 -18.87
C ILE A 5 6.19 22.32 -18.68
N TYR A 6 6.96 22.56 -17.63
CA TYR A 6 7.63 23.84 -17.42
C TYR A 6 8.91 23.92 -18.27
N CYS A 7 8.98 24.94 -19.12
CA CYS A 7 10.10 25.25 -19.98
C CYS A 7 10.64 26.65 -19.65
N GLY A 8 11.65 26.70 -18.78
CA GLY A 8 12.36 27.92 -18.42
C GLY A 8 13.36 28.38 -19.47
N LYS A 9 14.03 29.51 -19.23
CA LYS A 9 15.06 30.04 -20.17
C LYS A 9 16.43 29.38 -19.99
N THR A 10 16.64 28.70 -18.87
CA THR A 10 17.87 27.94 -18.58
C THR A 10 17.82 26.54 -19.19
N TYR A 11 19.00 25.99 -19.52
CA TYR A 11 19.14 24.64 -20.07
C TYR A 11 18.33 23.60 -19.26
N SER A 12 17.57 22.77 -19.98
CA SER A 12 16.80 21.66 -19.46
C SER A 12 17.39 20.34 -19.97
N LEU A 13 17.53 19.36 -19.07
CA LEU A 13 17.87 17.97 -19.42
C LEU A 13 16.81 17.34 -20.34
N THR A 14 15.64 17.97 -20.47
CA THR A 14 14.58 17.59 -21.38
C THR A 14 14.26 18.69 -22.39
N ASN A 15 15.25 19.46 -22.87
CA ASN A 15 15.06 20.47 -23.92
C ASN A 15 14.29 19.93 -25.15
N GLU A 16 14.43 18.64 -25.47
CA GLU A 16 13.63 17.97 -26.51
C GLU A 16 12.13 17.98 -26.21
N LEU A 17 11.71 17.78 -24.96
CA LEU A 17 10.31 17.85 -24.54
C LEU A 17 9.75 19.27 -24.66
N CYS A 18 10.59 20.29 -24.44
CA CYS A 18 10.22 21.69 -24.59
C CYS A 18 10.13 22.14 -26.06
N SER A 19 10.95 21.57 -26.94
CA SER A 19 11.00 21.93 -28.36
C SER A 19 10.03 21.13 -29.24
N LYS A 20 9.65 19.93 -28.80
CA LYS A 20 8.66 19.06 -29.48
C LYS A 20 7.68 18.48 -28.44
N PRO A 21 6.78 19.31 -27.88
CA PRO A 21 5.79 18.82 -26.94
C PRO A 21 4.87 17.79 -27.62
N LEU A 22 4.50 16.76 -26.88
CA LEU A 22 3.47 15.81 -27.32
C LEU A 22 2.16 16.57 -27.54
N LYS A 23 1.36 16.14 -28.52
CA LYS A 23 0.14 16.83 -29.00
C LYS A 23 -0.90 17.18 -27.91
N GLU A 24 -0.78 16.62 -26.71
CA GLU A 24 -1.75 16.75 -25.61
C GLU A 24 -1.14 17.35 -24.33
N VAL A 25 0.13 17.76 -24.35
CA VAL A 25 0.80 18.31 -23.17
C VAL A 25 0.98 19.81 -23.30
N LYS A 26 0.47 20.57 -22.33
CA LYS A 26 0.61 22.03 -22.31
C LYS A 26 2.04 22.42 -21.98
N VAL A 27 2.62 23.35 -22.73
CA VAL A 27 3.89 23.98 -22.35
C VAL A 27 3.58 25.25 -21.58
N VAL A 28 4.20 25.41 -20.42
CA VAL A 28 4.14 26.62 -19.59
C VAL A 28 5.54 27.17 -19.38
N ASP A 29 5.65 28.48 -19.23
CA ASP A 29 6.90 29.20 -19.07
C ASP A 29 6.91 30.00 -17.75
N TYR A 30 7.96 30.78 -17.54
CA TYR A 30 8.13 31.61 -16.34
C TYR A 30 6.93 32.51 -16.03
N ASN A 31 6.26 33.03 -17.06
CA ASN A 31 5.17 33.99 -16.91
C ASN A 31 3.80 33.30 -16.73
N SER A 32 3.61 32.12 -17.32
CA SER A 32 2.30 31.44 -17.38
C SER A 32 2.12 30.33 -16.35
N VAL A 33 3.21 29.83 -15.75
CA VAL A 33 3.14 28.66 -14.86
C VAL A 33 2.35 28.90 -13.57
N VAL A 34 2.45 30.10 -12.97
CA VAL A 34 1.71 30.47 -11.74
C VAL A 34 0.21 30.47 -12.00
N ASP A 35 -0.22 31.09 -13.09
CA ASP A 35 -1.63 31.13 -13.49
C ASP A 35 -2.16 29.73 -13.77
N TRP A 36 -1.36 28.91 -14.46
CA TRP A 36 -1.73 27.53 -14.75
C TRP A 36 -1.94 26.71 -13.48
N ILE A 37 -0.98 26.68 -12.54
CA ILE A 37 -1.13 25.91 -11.28
C ILE A 37 -2.25 26.44 -10.38
N SER A 38 -2.53 27.74 -10.44
CA SER A 38 -3.58 28.38 -9.65
C SER A 38 -4.97 28.07 -10.22
N SER A 39 -5.07 27.85 -11.53
CA SER A 39 -6.32 27.44 -12.19
C SER A 39 -6.69 25.97 -11.96
N GLN A 40 -5.76 25.13 -11.50
CA GLN A 40 -6.01 23.71 -11.26
C GLN A 40 -6.81 23.47 -9.97
N LYS A 41 -7.93 22.73 -10.11
CA LYS A 41 -8.87 22.42 -9.01
C LYS A 41 -8.75 20.99 -8.47
N GLY A 42 -7.82 20.19 -8.98
CA GLY A 42 -7.67 18.78 -8.60
C GLY A 42 -6.34 18.19 -9.08
N ARG A 43 -6.34 16.88 -9.36
CA ARG A 43 -5.14 16.15 -9.78
C ARG A 43 -4.67 16.62 -11.17
N ALA A 44 -3.53 17.30 -11.18
CA ALA A 44 -2.84 17.78 -12.37
C ALA A 44 -1.33 17.53 -12.20
N PHE A 45 -0.61 17.45 -13.32
CA PHE A 45 0.81 17.10 -13.33
C PHE A 45 1.63 18.25 -13.89
N LEU A 46 2.63 18.70 -13.13
CA LEU A 46 3.61 19.70 -13.57
C LEU A 46 4.99 19.03 -13.68
N ILE A 47 5.51 18.94 -14.90
CA ILE A 47 6.80 18.32 -15.19
C ILE A 47 7.89 19.39 -15.28
N PHE A 48 8.93 19.25 -14.47
CA PHE A 48 10.16 20.03 -14.54
C PHE A 48 11.26 19.22 -15.22
N GLY A 49 11.67 19.72 -16.38
CA GLY A 49 12.82 19.22 -17.13
C GLY A 49 14.15 19.91 -16.80
N THR A 50 14.15 20.86 -15.87
CA THR A 50 15.29 21.72 -15.58
C THR A 50 15.61 21.66 -14.09
N ASP A 51 16.87 21.89 -13.74
CA ASP A 51 17.33 21.97 -12.35
C ASP A 51 16.95 23.29 -11.67
N VAL A 52 16.19 24.14 -12.36
CA VAL A 52 15.93 25.52 -11.95
C VAL A 52 14.44 25.76 -11.82
N ILE A 53 14.01 26.17 -10.64
CA ILE A 53 12.61 26.51 -10.38
C ILE A 53 12.37 28.03 -10.47
N PRO A 54 11.27 28.50 -11.08
CA PRO A 54 10.90 29.91 -11.01
C PRO A 54 10.80 30.40 -9.58
N TYR A 55 11.42 31.55 -9.31
CA TYR A 55 11.20 32.27 -8.04
C TYR A 55 9.72 32.57 -7.79
N SER A 56 8.93 32.79 -8.85
CA SER A 56 7.47 33.00 -8.76
C SER A 56 6.70 31.78 -8.25
N LEU A 57 7.25 30.56 -8.37
CA LEU A 57 6.66 29.34 -7.82
C LEU A 57 7.19 29.00 -6.43
N TYR A 58 8.40 29.46 -6.11
CA TYR A 58 9.14 29.06 -4.92
C TYR A 58 10.11 30.15 -4.45
N GLU A 59 9.59 31.08 -3.64
CA GLU A 59 10.37 32.12 -2.97
C GLU A 59 10.72 31.70 -1.53
N TYR A 60 11.73 30.85 -1.36
CA TYR A 60 12.21 30.40 -0.04
C TYR A 60 13.58 31.01 0.30
N PRO A 61 13.85 31.41 1.56
CA PRO A 61 13.05 31.24 2.77
C PRO A 61 12.18 32.43 3.14
N LYS A 62 12.04 33.41 2.23
CA LYS A 62 11.28 34.64 2.51
C LYS A 62 9.78 34.36 2.64
N ILE A 63 9.25 33.41 1.87
CA ILE A 63 7.90 32.85 2.04
C ILE A 63 8.03 31.46 2.67
N PRO A 64 7.24 31.12 3.70
CA PRO A 64 7.13 29.76 4.21
C PRO A 64 6.82 28.76 3.09
N VAL A 65 7.44 27.58 3.14
CA VAL A 65 7.38 26.59 2.05
C VAL A 65 5.93 26.24 1.70
N ASP A 66 5.10 26.02 2.70
CA ASP A 66 3.66 25.72 2.63
C ASP A 66 2.81 26.86 2.03
N GLU A 67 3.30 28.09 2.10
CA GLU A 67 2.63 29.25 1.50
C GLU A 67 3.01 29.50 0.04
N THR A 68 4.09 28.88 -0.44
CA THR A 68 4.54 29.02 -1.84
C THR A 68 3.51 28.45 -2.83
N PRO A 69 3.38 29.04 -4.03
CA PRO A 69 2.42 28.55 -5.03
C PRO A 69 2.59 27.06 -5.38
N LEU A 70 3.83 26.56 -5.48
CA LEU A 70 4.10 25.17 -5.79
C LEU A 70 3.57 24.21 -4.71
N PHE A 71 3.79 24.53 -3.43
CA PHE A 71 3.33 23.67 -2.34
C PHE A 71 1.82 23.77 -2.15
N LYS A 72 1.22 24.95 -2.34
CA LYS A 72 -0.24 25.10 -2.43
C LYS A 72 -0.84 24.29 -3.57
N PHE A 73 -0.15 24.15 -4.70
CA PHE A 73 -0.56 23.28 -5.80
C PHE A 73 -0.57 21.81 -5.38
N MET A 74 0.51 21.33 -4.73
CA MET A 74 0.57 19.97 -4.19
C MET A 74 -0.48 19.73 -3.09
N GLU A 75 -0.71 20.69 -2.19
CA GLU A 75 -1.71 20.60 -1.12
C GLU A 75 -3.11 20.28 -1.69
N ARG A 76 -3.45 20.89 -2.83
CA ARG A 76 -4.74 20.68 -3.54
C ARG A 76 -4.83 19.38 -4.35
N GLY A 77 -3.74 18.63 -4.49
CA GLY A 77 -3.70 17.38 -5.28
C GLY A 77 -2.79 17.41 -6.50
N GLY A 78 -2.06 18.51 -6.71
CA GLY A 78 -1.08 18.63 -7.78
C GLY A 78 0.11 17.68 -7.59
N VAL A 79 0.62 17.15 -8.69
CA VAL A 79 1.81 16.29 -8.70
C VAL A 79 2.93 16.99 -9.47
N VAL A 80 4.05 17.21 -8.80
CA VAL A 80 5.26 17.76 -9.42
C VAL A 80 6.16 16.60 -9.81
N ILE A 81 6.57 16.52 -11.08
CA ILE A 81 7.53 15.52 -11.56
C ILE A 81 8.84 16.26 -11.84
N TRP A 82 9.89 15.89 -11.13
CA TRP A 82 11.21 16.50 -11.23
C TRP A 82 12.18 15.54 -11.91
N ALA A 83 12.70 15.93 -13.07
CA ALA A 83 13.70 15.16 -13.82
C ALA A 83 15.08 15.84 -13.83
N GLY A 84 15.33 16.74 -12.88
CA GLY A 84 16.62 17.37 -12.65
C GLY A 84 17.45 16.69 -11.55
N ASP A 85 18.71 17.09 -11.39
CA ASP A 85 19.67 16.52 -10.43
C ASP A 85 19.23 16.73 -8.97
N VAL A 86 19.41 17.95 -8.45
CA VAL A 86 19.05 18.29 -7.06
C VAL A 86 17.86 19.25 -7.05
N PRO A 87 16.68 18.81 -6.57
CA PRO A 87 15.52 19.67 -6.42
C PRO A 87 15.81 20.91 -5.59
N PHE A 88 15.26 22.05 -6.02
CA PHE A 88 15.33 23.33 -5.29
C PHE A 88 16.75 23.84 -5.02
N PHE A 89 17.76 23.35 -5.73
CA PHE A 89 19.13 23.85 -5.59
C PHE A 89 19.31 25.22 -6.26
N TYR A 90 18.58 25.47 -7.35
CA TYR A 90 18.65 26.70 -8.12
C TYR A 90 17.26 27.32 -8.35
N ILE A 91 17.19 28.65 -8.29
CA ILE A 91 16.03 29.42 -8.71
C ILE A 91 16.35 30.25 -9.96
N GLU A 92 15.33 30.48 -10.77
CA GLU A 92 15.36 31.44 -11.88
C GLU A 92 14.68 32.72 -11.41
N LYS A 93 15.39 33.84 -11.47
CA LYS A 93 14.85 35.18 -11.24
C LYS A 93 15.23 36.06 -12.42
N ASP A 94 14.22 36.48 -13.19
CA ASP A 94 14.39 37.32 -14.38
C ASP A 94 15.39 36.76 -15.42
N GLY A 95 15.44 35.43 -15.56
CA GLY A 95 16.37 34.74 -16.46
C GLY A 95 17.78 34.51 -15.89
N ILE A 96 18.03 34.90 -14.64
CA ILE A 96 19.28 34.67 -13.93
C ILE A 96 19.13 33.45 -13.03
N LYS A 97 20.07 32.51 -13.12
CA LYS A 97 20.17 31.33 -12.25
C LYS A 97 20.88 31.72 -10.95
N GLU A 98 20.18 31.63 -9.82
CA GLU A 98 20.73 31.86 -8.48
C GLU A 98 20.75 30.57 -7.65
N GLY A 99 21.82 30.31 -6.90
CA GLY A 99 21.93 29.16 -6.00
C GLY A 99 21.22 29.37 -4.67
N LEU A 100 20.52 28.34 -4.21
CA LEU A 100 19.81 28.29 -2.91
C LEU A 100 20.55 27.50 -1.82
N PHE A 101 21.75 27.00 -2.08
CA PHE A 101 22.43 26.02 -1.22
C PHE A 101 22.50 26.38 0.27
N ASN A 102 22.63 27.68 0.60
CA ASN A 102 22.74 28.17 1.98
C ASN A 102 21.41 28.60 2.60
N LYS A 103 20.29 28.49 1.87
CA LYS A 103 19.00 29.05 2.27
C LYS A 103 18.06 28.04 2.94
N GLY A 104 18.39 26.75 2.92
CA GLY A 104 17.66 25.65 3.59
C GLY A 104 17.15 24.58 2.61
N ASN A 105 16.49 23.54 3.14
CA ASN A 105 15.94 22.42 2.38
C ASN A 105 14.42 22.33 2.64
N PRO A 106 13.55 22.38 1.61
CA PRO A 106 12.11 22.30 1.80
C PRO A 106 11.62 20.93 2.25
N PHE A 107 12.45 19.90 2.13
CA PHE A 107 12.10 18.54 2.52
C PHE A 107 12.52 18.22 3.96
N PRO A 108 11.77 17.35 4.67
CA PRO A 108 12.11 16.91 6.03
C PRO A 108 13.27 15.89 6.08
N PHE A 109 13.93 15.62 4.94
CA PHE A 109 15.04 14.68 4.79
C PHE A 109 16.16 15.33 3.98
N LYS A 110 17.40 14.90 4.18
CA LYS A 110 18.56 15.45 3.48
C LYS A 110 19.11 14.45 2.45
N PRO A 111 19.39 14.88 1.21
CA PRO A 111 20.12 14.05 0.27
C PRO A 111 21.55 13.81 0.75
N ILE A 112 22.02 12.59 0.53
CA ILE A 112 23.41 12.17 0.77
C ILE A 112 24.22 12.46 -0.50
N ASN A 113 25.54 12.59 -0.37
CA ASN A 113 26.46 12.66 -1.51
C ASN A 113 26.30 13.91 -2.40
N VAL A 114 25.75 15.01 -1.88
CA VAL A 114 25.43 16.23 -2.67
C VAL A 114 26.63 16.89 -3.32
N MET A 115 27.79 16.86 -2.66
CA MET A 115 29.00 17.55 -3.09
C MET A 115 29.93 16.68 -3.95
N GLU A 116 29.63 15.40 -4.13
CA GLU A 116 30.49 14.51 -4.92
C GLU A 116 30.02 14.43 -6.37
N HIS A 117 30.97 14.52 -7.30
CA HIS A 117 30.72 14.38 -8.74
C HIS A 117 30.78 12.91 -9.20
N LYS A 118 30.34 11.99 -8.36
CA LYS A 118 30.27 10.55 -8.66
C LYS A 118 29.04 9.92 -7.98
N PRO A 119 28.51 8.82 -8.52
CA PRO A 119 27.43 8.10 -7.87
C PRO A 119 27.87 7.48 -6.54
N LEU A 120 26.95 7.40 -5.59
CA LEU A 120 27.12 6.63 -4.36
C LEU A 120 27.12 5.13 -4.66
N SER A 121 26.30 4.71 -5.62
CA SER A 121 26.21 3.34 -6.12
C SER A 121 25.89 3.32 -7.61
N GLU A 122 26.60 2.48 -8.36
CA GLU A 122 26.30 2.16 -9.76
C GLU A 122 25.21 1.07 -9.88
N LYS A 123 24.72 0.56 -8.74
CA LYS A 123 23.70 -0.47 -8.67
C LYS A 123 22.56 0.02 -7.79
N SER A 124 21.48 0.47 -8.43
CA SER A 124 20.18 0.65 -7.78
C SER A 124 19.19 -0.36 -8.33
N GLU A 125 18.23 -0.77 -7.50
CA GLU A 125 17.18 -1.71 -7.86
C GLU A 125 15.81 -1.09 -7.66
N ASN A 126 14.79 -1.62 -8.34
CA ASN A 126 13.43 -1.17 -8.15
C ASN A 126 12.90 -1.62 -6.78
N SER A 127 12.16 -0.72 -6.12
CA SER A 127 11.16 -1.12 -5.13
C SER A 127 9.96 -1.75 -5.86
N ILE A 128 8.99 -2.29 -5.12
CA ILE A 128 7.73 -2.74 -5.75
C ILE A 128 7.02 -1.60 -6.52
N VAL A 129 7.13 -0.34 -6.06
CA VAL A 129 6.55 0.81 -6.76
C VAL A 129 7.33 1.12 -8.05
N GLY A 130 8.66 0.97 -8.04
CA GLY A 130 9.47 1.06 -9.26
C GLY A 130 9.06 0.04 -10.31
N GLU A 131 8.79 -1.19 -9.90
CA GLU A 131 8.29 -2.25 -10.80
C GLU A 131 6.91 -1.89 -11.37
N MET A 132 5.99 -1.39 -10.54
CA MET A 132 4.66 -0.93 -10.98
C MET A 132 4.76 0.21 -12.01
N LEU A 133 5.72 1.12 -11.82
CA LEU A 133 5.97 2.21 -12.76
C LEU A 133 6.76 1.76 -13.99
N LYS A 134 7.31 0.54 -14.01
CA LYS A 134 8.29 0.05 -15.00
C LYS A 134 9.47 1.00 -15.13
N TYR A 135 9.95 1.49 -13.99
CA TYR A 135 11.12 2.35 -13.92
C TYR A 135 12.39 1.53 -14.24
N ASP A 136 13.35 2.12 -14.94
CA ASP A 136 14.64 1.51 -15.26
C ASP A 136 15.72 2.18 -14.41
N PRO A 137 16.06 1.62 -13.24
CA PRO A 137 17.02 2.21 -12.32
C PRO A 137 18.44 2.16 -12.93
N LYS A 138 19.17 3.26 -12.78
CA LYS A 138 20.58 3.39 -13.19
C LYS A 138 21.44 3.59 -11.93
N ASP A 139 22.32 4.58 -11.97
CA ASP A 139 23.12 4.97 -10.83
C ASP A 139 22.28 5.71 -9.77
N SER A 140 22.80 5.75 -8.56
CA SER A 140 22.27 6.56 -7.46
C SER A 140 23.28 7.62 -7.06
N TRP A 141 22.99 8.87 -7.37
CA TRP A 141 23.86 10.02 -7.14
C TRP A 141 23.59 10.75 -5.82
N ARG A 142 22.32 10.93 -5.44
CA ARG A 142 21.87 11.72 -4.29
C ARG A 142 20.74 11.02 -3.53
N PRO A 143 20.93 9.78 -3.07
CA PRO A 143 19.87 9.08 -2.38
C PRO A 143 19.56 9.72 -1.03
N VAL A 144 18.39 9.43 -0.49
CA VAL A 144 17.93 9.90 0.83
C VAL A 144 17.70 8.72 1.77
N GLU A 145 17.76 8.96 3.06
CA GLU A 145 17.35 7.96 4.05
C GLU A 145 15.83 7.72 3.98
N PRO A 146 15.37 6.52 4.36
CA PRO A 146 13.95 6.22 4.46
C PRO A 146 13.22 7.22 5.37
N HIS A 147 12.04 7.67 4.94
CA HIS A 147 11.21 8.59 5.71
C HIS A 147 9.72 8.22 5.53
N PRO A 148 8.85 8.33 6.55
CA PRO A 148 7.43 7.92 6.45
C PRO A 148 6.62 8.63 5.36
N LEU A 149 7.05 9.82 4.94
CA LEU A 149 6.44 10.60 3.85
C LEU A 149 6.99 10.24 2.46
N LEU A 150 8.00 9.37 2.39
CA LEU A 150 8.61 8.94 1.14
C LEU A 150 8.10 7.57 0.71
N ILE A 151 7.90 7.43 -0.59
CA ILE A 151 7.64 6.16 -1.26
C ILE A 151 8.81 5.93 -2.21
N PRO A 152 9.64 4.88 -2.01
CA PRO A 152 10.76 4.62 -2.90
C PRO A 152 10.25 4.15 -4.26
N ILE A 153 10.86 4.64 -5.33
CA ILE A 153 10.73 4.07 -6.68
C ILE A 153 11.93 3.15 -6.94
N SER A 154 13.13 3.62 -6.61
CA SER A 154 14.35 2.78 -6.63
C SER A 154 15.16 2.96 -5.36
N VAL A 155 15.90 1.92 -5.00
CA VAL A 155 16.66 1.82 -3.76
C VAL A 155 18.08 1.34 -4.01
N VAL A 156 18.98 1.73 -3.11
CA VAL A 156 20.30 1.11 -2.95
C VAL A 156 20.28 0.32 -1.66
N LYS A 157 20.50 -0.99 -1.76
CA LYS A 157 20.66 -1.89 -0.61
C LYS A 157 22.15 -2.10 -0.36
N SER A 158 22.64 -1.57 0.75
CA SER A 158 24.00 -1.81 1.24
C SER A 158 23.92 -2.09 2.72
N HIS A 159 23.89 -3.37 3.09
CA HIS A 159 23.65 -3.81 4.47
C HIS A 159 24.61 -3.09 5.44
N PRO A 160 24.10 -2.47 6.53
CA PRO A 160 22.73 -2.56 7.08
C PRO A 160 21.73 -1.49 6.58
N TYR A 161 22.10 -0.66 5.61
CA TYR A 161 21.30 0.50 5.19
C TYR A 161 20.56 0.27 3.88
N THR A 162 19.37 0.85 3.78
CA THR A 162 18.65 1.01 2.52
C THR A 162 18.43 2.49 2.29
N LEU A 163 18.82 2.99 1.13
CA LEU A 163 18.62 4.39 0.75
C LEU A 163 17.70 4.47 -0.45
N TYR A 164 16.92 5.54 -0.55
CA TYR A 164 15.97 5.77 -1.63
C TYR A 164 16.61 6.70 -2.66
N SER A 165 16.90 6.18 -3.84
CA SER A 165 17.54 6.93 -4.93
C SER A 165 16.53 7.80 -5.64
N THR A 166 15.44 7.18 -6.08
CA THR A 166 14.29 7.87 -6.66
C THR A 166 13.07 7.61 -5.79
N TRP A 167 12.22 8.62 -5.66
CA TRP A 167 11.19 8.61 -4.63
C TRP A 167 10.04 9.57 -4.94
N ILE A 168 8.92 9.30 -4.28
CA ILE A 168 7.74 10.17 -4.24
C ILE A 168 7.62 10.70 -2.83
N TYR A 169 7.61 12.02 -2.67
CA TYR A 169 7.31 12.70 -1.42
C TYR A 169 5.83 13.09 -1.39
N LYS A 170 5.10 12.56 -0.40
CA LYS A 170 3.70 12.89 -0.17
C LYS A 170 3.56 14.27 0.47
N TYR A 171 2.69 15.11 -0.08
CA TYR A 171 2.40 16.44 0.47
C TYR A 171 0.93 16.82 0.24
N GLY A 172 0.18 17.03 1.32
CA GLY A 172 -1.27 17.23 1.26
C GLY A 172 -1.97 16.11 0.48
N LYS A 173 -2.77 16.48 -0.53
CA LYS A 173 -3.41 15.52 -1.44
C LYS A 173 -2.57 15.16 -2.67
N GLY A 174 -1.42 15.81 -2.83
CA GLY A 174 -0.55 15.71 -4.00
C GLY A 174 0.80 15.08 -3.66
N ALA A 175 1.77 15.27 -4.55
CA ALA A 175 3.09 14.70 -4.38
C ALA A 175 4.19 15.42 -5.16
N PHE A 176 5.42 15.28 -4.69
CA PHE A 176 6.63 15.59 -5.43
C PHE A 176 7.35 14.31 -5.82
N VAL A 177 7.47 14.04 -7.11
CA VAL A 177 8.12 12.84 -7.67
C VAL A 177 9.50 13.24 -8.14
N ARG A 178 10.53 12.74 -7.47
CA ARG A 178 11.91 12.89 -7.93
C ARG A 178 12.30 11.68 -8.77
N LEU A 179 12.46 11.90 -10.06
CA LEU A 179 13.00 10.93 -11.00
C LEU A 179 14.50 11.18 -11.23
N TYR A 180 15.16 10.14 -11.73
CA TYR A 180 16.56 10.16 -12.18
C TYR A 180 17.52 10.71 -11.14
N ASP A 181 17.99 9.81 -10.30
CA ASP A 181 19.13 10.06 -9.43
C ASP A 181 20.45 9.93 -10.20
N SER A 182 20.48 10.32 -11.49
CA SER A 182 21.59 10.18 -12.43
C SER A 182 21.47 11.20 -13.58
N PRO A 183 22.56 11.53 -14.30
CA PRO A 183 22.48 12.40 -15.49
C PRO A 183 21.71 11.77 -16.65
N TYR A 184 21.41 10.47 -16.60
CA TYR A 184 20.61 9.79 -17.60
C TYR A 184 19.13 10.09 -17.38
N VAL A 185 18.52 10.76 -18.36
CA VAL A 185 17.10 11.09 -18.38
C VAL A 185 16.47 10.46 -19.61
N ASN A 186 15.48 9.59 -19.42
CA ASN A 186 14.71 9.02 -20.52
C ASN A 186 13.54 9.95 -20.88
N THR A 187 13.74 10.76 -21.93
CA THR A 187 12.76 11.74 -22.41
C THR A 187 11.45 11.11 -22.92
N GLN A 188 11.45 9.82 -23.29
CA GLN A 188 10.23 9.11 -23.69
C GLN A 188 9.44 8.58 -22.48
N TYR A 189 10.12 8.29 -21.38
CA TYR A 189 9.47 7.77 -20.17
C TYR A 189 8.73 8.87 -19.40
N ILE A 190 9.32 10.06 -19.26
CA ILE A 190 8.77 11.17 -18.48
C ILE A 190 7.30 11.48 -18.82
N PRO A 191 6.91 11.64 -20.11
CA PRO A 191 5.53 11.97 -20.43
C PRO A 191 4.54 10.84 -20.17
N SER A 192 5.01 9.59 -20.05
CA SER A 192 4.16 8.44 -19.69
C SER A 192 3.90 8.34 -18.18
N LEU A 193 4.69 9.05 -17.36
CA LEU A 193 4.64 8.93 -15.90
C LEU A 193 3.31 9.40 -15.28
N PRO A 194 2.67 10.50 -15.72
CA PRO A 194 1.36 10.91 -15.19
C PRO A 194 0.30 9.80 -15.25
N GLU A 195 0.23 9.08 -16.36
CA GLU A 195 -0.69 7.95 -16.53
C GLU A 195 -0.31 6.80 -15.59
N ARG A 196 0.97 6.41 -15.57
CA ARG A 196 1.49 5.33 -14.69
C ARG A 196 1.25 5.60 -13.21
N LEU A 197 1.46 6.84 -12.75
CA LEU A 197 1.20 7.27 -11.38
C LEU A 197 -0.29 7.27 -11.05
N SER A 198 -1.14 7.50 -12.05
CA SER A 198 -2.60 7.47 -11.91
C SER A 198 -3.16 6.05 -11.93
N SER A 199 -2.42 5.10 -12.52
CA SER A 199 -2.79 3.68 -12.59
C SER A 199 -2.13 2.80 -11.52
N LEU A 200 -1.46 3.40 -10.52
CA LEU A 200 -0.87 2.63 -9.42
C LEU A 200 -1.98 1.93 -8.63
N GLY A 201 -1.96 0.59 -8.62
CA GLY A 201 -2.84 -0.23 -7.81
C GLY A 201 -2.16 -0.76 -6.55
N ILE A 202 -2.18 -2.08 -6.37
CA ILE A 202 -1.57 -2.74 -5.21
C ILE A 202 -0.31 -3.47 -5.67
N GLY A 203 0.77 -3.33 -4.89
CA GLY A 203 2.04 -4.01 -5.15
C GLY A 203 2.49 -4.81 -3.93
N ILE A 204 2.85 -6.07 -4.12
CA ILE A 204 3.41 -6.93 -3.07
C ILE A 204 4.73 -7.51 -3.57
N ARG A 205 5.79 -7.40 -2.77
CA ARG A 205 7.05 -8.10 -2.98
C ARG A 205 7.41 -8.91 -1.75
N ILE A 206 7.79 -10.17 -1.95
CA ILE A 206 8.25 -11.07 -0.90
C ILE A 206 9.59 -11.65 -1.34
N SER A 207 10.64 -11.40 -0.56
CA SER A 207 11.99 -11.86 -0.87
C SER A 207 12.54 -12.72 0.26
N ASN A 208 13.20 -13.83 -0.12
CA ASN A 208 13.85 -14.80 0.78
C ASN A 208 12.97 -15.32 1.92
N PHE A 209 11.65 -15.41 1.71
CA PHE A 209 10.72 -15.91 2.71
C PHE A 209 10.16 -17.27 2.30
N ARG A 210 10.63 -18.31 3.01
CA ARG A 210 10.25 -19.72 2.80
C ARG A 210 10.51 -20.17 1.36
N ARG A 211 9.45 -20.32 0.55
CA ARG A 211 9.56 -20.76 -0.84
C ARG A 211 9.81 -19.62 -1.83
N PHE A 212 9.52 -18.38 -1.43
CA PHE A 212 9.67 -17.23 -2.30
C PHE A 212 11.08 -16.66 -2.19
N ARG A 213 11.84 -16.73 -3.30
CA ARG A 213 13.16 -16.09 -3.42
C ARG A 213 13.02 -14.61 -3.73
N ASP A 214 12.26 -14.29 -4.77
CA ASP A 214 11.84 -12.92 -5.12
C ASP A 214 10.51 -12.99 -5.86
N PHE A 215 9.41 -12.92 -5.12
CA PHE A 215 8.05 -13.04 -5.65
C PHE A 215 7.36 -11.68 -5.64
N LYS A 216 6.76 -11.30 -6.78
CA LYS A 216 6.15 -9.99 -7.01
C LYS A 216 4.74 -10.16 -7.52
N MET A 217 3.79 -9.45 -6.92
CA MET A 217 2.41 -9.38 -7.40
C MET A 217 2.01 -7.91 -7.56
N ILE A 218 1.45 -7.58 -8.72
CA ILE A 218 0.99 -6.24 -9.06
C ILE A 218 -0.45 -6.37 -9.52
N PHE A 219 -1.33 -5.63 -8.88
CA PHE A 219 -2.77 -5.72 -9.09
C PHE A 219 -3.36 -4.36 -9.42
N PRO A 220 -4.52 -4.32 -10.10
CA PRO A 220 -5.39 -3.15 -10.03
C PRO A 220 -5.84 -2.90 -8.58
N GLU A 221 -6.40 -1.72 -8.30
CA GLU A 221 -7.00 -1.46 -7.00
C GLU A 221 -8.18 -2.40 -6.74
N PHE A 222 -8.20 -2.98 -5.54
CA PHE A 222 -9.33 -3.74 -5.00
C PHE A 222 -9.31 -3.64 -3.47
N ARG A 223 -10.43 -4.00 -2.84
CA ARG A 223 -10.53 -4.07 -1.38
C ARG A 223 -10.32 -5.47 -0.84
N ILE A 224 -10.93 -6.46 -1.49
CA ILE A 224 -10.89 -7.87 -1.07
C ILE A 224 -10.21 -8.71 -2.14
N GLY A 225 -9.11 -9.38 -1.78
CA GLY A 225 -8.42 -10.35 -2.61
C GLY A 225 -8.68 -11.76 -2.08
N VAL A 226 -9.25 -12.63 -2.92
CA VAL A 226 -9.50 -14.04 -2.58
C VAL A 226 -8.41 -14.89 -3.25
N ILE A 227 -7.48 -15.40 -2.46
CA ILE A 227 -6.34 -16.19 -2.93
C ILE A 227 -6.74 -17.67 -3.05
N LEU A 228 -6.64 -18.19 -4.27
CA LEU A 228 -7.01 -19.54 -4.67
C LEU A 228 -5.81 -20.30 -5.22
N GLY A 229 -5.79 -21.62 -5.05
CA GLY A 229 -4.75 -22.49 -5.59
C GLY A 229 -4.63 -23.77 -4.78
N LYS A 230 -3.79 -24.70 -5.25
CA LYS A 230 -3.56 -25.98 -4.56
C LYS A 230 -2.97 -25.82 -3.17
N ASN A 231 -2.95 -26.93 -2.43
CA ASN A 231 -2.26 -26.97 -1.16
C ASN A 231 -0.76 -26.81 -1.36
N ASN A 232 -0.13 -26.15 -0.39
CA ASN A 232 1.29 -25.87 -0.36
C ASN A 232 1.82 -24.94 -1.47
N VAL A 233 1.00 -24.29 -2.29
CA VAL A 233 1.50 -23.35 -3.34
C VAL A 233 2.05 -22.04 -2.77
N GLY A 234 1.73 -21.68 -1.52
CA GLY A 234 2.24 -20.49 -0.86
C GLY A 234 1.18 -19.48 -0.38
N LYS A 235 -0.11 -19.83 -0.47
CA LYS A 235 -1.24 -18.96 -0.04
C LYS A 235 -1.04 -18.37 1.37
N THR A 236 -0.88 -19.23 2.38
CA THR A 236 -0.65 -18.78 3.76
C THR A 236 0.68 -18.05 3.92
N THR A 237 1.72 -18.46 3.17
CA THR A 237 3.03 -17.77 3.21
C THR A 237 2.90 -16.31 2.74
N ILE A 238 2.05 -16.00 1.76
CA ILE A 238 1.79 -14.62 1.33
C ILE A 238 1.15 -13.83 2.47
N LEU A 239 0.10 -14.39 3.10
CA LEU A 239 -0.54 -13.73 4.24
C LEU A 239 0.48 -13.49 5.37
N GLU A 240 1.26 -14.50 5.74
CA GLU A 240 2.22 -14.37 6.84
C GLU A 240 3.34 -13.38 6.52
N ALA A 241 3.80 -13.29 5.27
CA ALA A 241 4.78 -12.28 4.85
C ALA A 241 4.23 -10.86 5.06
N ILE A 242 2.99 -10.60 4.62
CA ILE A 242 2.32 -9.31 4.79
C ILE A 242 2.04 -9.05 6.28
N ALA A 243 1.70 -10.09 7.04
CA ALA A 243 1.44 -9.98 8.47
C ALA A 243 2.65 -9.48 9.27
N MET A 244 3.88 -9.74 8.80
CA MET A 244 5.12 -9.23 9.40
C MET A 244 5.22 -7.69 9.35
N LEU A 245 4.50 -7.02 8.44
CA LEU A 245 4.42 -5.55 8.44
C LEU A 245 3.77 -5.03 9.72
N GLY A 246 2.85 -5.80 10.32
CA GLY A 246 2.31 -5.58 11.66
C GLY A 246 2.96 -6.49 12.70
N LYS A 247 2.57 -6.32 13.97
CA LYS A 247 3.15 -7.07 15.12
C LYS A 247 2.55 -8.47 15.26
N ASN A 248 2.78 -9.34 14.28
CA ASN A 248 2.24 -10.72 14.23
C ASN A 248 3.29 -11.82 14.44
N GLU A 249 4.53 -11.48 14.80
CA GLU A 249 5.64 -12.43 14.88
C GLU A 249 5.37 -13.56 15.88
N ASP A 250 4.86 -13.22 17.05
CA ASP A 250 4.57 -14.20 18.10
C ASP A 250 3.46 -15.16 17.67
N LYS A 251 2.44 -14.63 16.98
CA LYS A 251 1.34 -15.44 16.44
C LYS A 251 1.84 -16.41 15.38
N ILE A 252 2.67 -15.94 14.45
CA ILE A 252 3.28 -16.78 13.40
C ILE A 252 4.22 -17.82 14.03
N ARG A 253 5.05 -17.43 15.01
CA ARG A 253 5.98 -18.33 15.70
C ARG A 253 5.24 -19.42 16.47
N LYS A 254 4.15 -19.10 17.17
CA LYS A 254 3.30 -20.08 17.85
C LYS A 254 2.71 -21.10 16.86
N PHE A 255 2.27 -20.64 15.69
CA PHE A 255 1.65 -21.50 14.67
C PHE A 255 2.67 -22.34 13.88
N ARG A 256 3.87 -21.80 13.60
CA ARG A 256 4.86 -22.40 12.68
C ARG A 256 6.12 -22.93 13.36
N GLY A 257 6.34 -22.62 14.62
CA GLY A 257 7.59 -22.86 15.36
C GLY A 257 8.69 -21.84 15.05
N ASN A 258 9.01 -21.62 13.76
CA ASN A 258 10.03 -20.68 13.31
C ASN A 258 9.48 -19.70 12.25
N ILE A 259 9.97 -18.44 12.27
CA ILE A 259 9.57 -17.38 11.32
C ILE A 259 10.38 -17.49 10.02
N SER A 260 11.70 -17.30 10.10
CA SER A 260 12.63 -17.40 8.96
C SER A 260 14.02 -17.80 9.45
N THR A 261 14.75 -18.57 8.65
CA THR A 261 16.15 -18.97 8.92
C THR A 261 17.16 -17.97 8.38
N GLY A 262 16.76 -17.10 7.45
CA GLY A 262 17.57 -16.02 6.87
C GLY A 262 16.86 -14.67 6.95
N ILE A 263 17.52 -13.63 6.43
CA ILE A 263 16.91 -12.30 6.29
C ILE A 263 15.90 -12.36 5.14
N ALA A 264 14.64 -12.19 5.50
CA ALA A 264 13.51 -12.08 4.59
C ALA A 264 13.05 -10.62 4.53
N GLU A 265 12.42 -10.26 3.42
CA GLU A 265 11.93 -8.90 3.18
C GLU A 265 10.51 -8.97 2.62
N THR A 266 9.67 -8.02 3.02
CA THR A 266 8.34 -7.82 2.42
C THR A 266 8.10 -6.35 2.17
N GLU A 267 7.67 -6.02 0.96
CA GLU A 267 7.20 -4.70 0.55
C GLU A 267 5.72 -4.78 0.20
N LEU A 268 4.94 -3.79 0.67
CA LEU A 268 3.53 -3.61 0.31
C LEU A 268 3.29 -2.15 -0.07
N PHE A 269 2.74 -1.94 -1.26
CA PHE A 269 2.17 -0.67 -1.68
C PHE A 269 0.66 -0.81 -1.82
N VAL A 270 -0.09 -0.02 -1.06
CA VAL A 270 -1.56 0.01 -1.09
C VAL A 270 -2.06 1.39 -0.66
N ASN A 271 -3.13 1.90 -1.29
CA ASN A 271 -3.73 3.20 -0.99
C ASN A 271 -2.69 4.32 -0.85
N TYR A 272 -1.75 4.39 -1.81
CA TYR A 272 -0.67 5.38 -1.86
C TYR A 272 0.25 5.38 -0.61
N THR A 273 0.32 4.26 0.10
CA THR A 273 1.18 4.05 1.25
C THR A 273 2.10 2.87 1.00
N TYR A 274 3.38 3.07 1.34
CA TYR A 274 4.43 2.07 1.19
C TYR A 274 4.85 1.56 2.56
N TYR A 275 4.81 0.25 2.73
CA TYR A 275 5.25 -0.46 3.91
C TYR A 275 6.37 -1.41 3.53
N ARG A 276 7.39 -1.49 4.38
CA ARG A 276 8.50 -2.42 4.23
C ARG A 276 8.88 -3.00 5.57
N VAL A 277 9.19 -4.29 5.59
CA VAL A 277 9.76 -4.98 6.75
C VAL A 277 10.89 -5.89 6.31
N ASP A 278 12.02 -5.77 7.00
CA ASP A 278 13.12 -6.72 6.96
C ASP A 278 13.06 -7.56 8.24
N PHE A 279 13.07 -8.88 8.13
CA PHE A 279 12.89 -9.75 9.30
C PHE A 279 13.68 -11.04 9.21
N SER A 280 14.05 -11.55 10.39
CA SER A 280 14.74 -12.82 10.58
C SER A 280 14.24 -13.47 11.87
N TYR A 281 14.90 -14.54 12.32
CA TYR A 281 14.57 -15.19 13.59
C TYR A 281 14.67 -14.25 14.82
N SER A 282 15.65 -13.33 14.82
CA SER A 282 16.02 -12.51 15.97
C SER A 282 15.71 -11.02 15.83
N GLN A 283 15.43 -10.53 14.62
CA GLN A 283 15.25 -9.11 14.35
C GLN A 283 14.10 -8.85 13.38
N VAL A 284 13.40 -7.74 13.61
CA VAL A 284 12.35 -7.23 12.74
C VAL A 284 12.48 -5.71 12.67
N ASN A 285 12.73 -5.19 11.48
CA ASN A 285 12.92 -3.78 11.20
C ASN A 285 11.83 -3.31 10.23
N ARG A 286 10.95 -2.42 10.68
CA ARG A 286 9.83 -1.89 9.89
C ARG A 286 10.14 -0.46 9.47
N SER A 287 9.77 -0.10 8.24
CA SER A 287 9.83 1.29 7.77
C SER A 287 8.69 2.15 8.31
N ALA A 288 7.55 1.53 8.61
CA ALA A 288 6.36 2.16 9.18
C ALA A 288 5.52 1.12 9.93
N ASP A 289 4.87 1.53 11.01
CA ASP A 289 3.94 0.68 11.74
C ASP A 289 2.56 0.67 11.05
N VAL A 290 1.98 -0.52 10.92
CA VAL A 290 0.61 -0.73 10.44
C VAL A 290 -0.07 -1.83 11.25
N ASN A 291 -1.34 -1.60 11.61
CA ASN A 291 -2.14 -2.62 12.30
C ASN A 291 -2.62 -3.66 11.29
N VAL A 292 -2.01 -4.83 11.34
CA VAL A 292 -2.38 -5.99 10.52
C VAL A 292 -3.02 -7.05 11.40
N LEU A 293 -4.26 -7.43 11.10
CA LEU A 293 -4.97 -8.50 11.78
C LEU A 293 -4.83 -9.80 10.96
N LEU A 294 -3.96 -10.70 11.42
CA LEU A 294 -3.84 -12.06 10.89
C LEU A 294 -4.77 -13.01 11.65
N ILE A 295 -5.58 -13.77 10.93
CA ILE A 295 -6.50 -14.77 11.49
C ILE A 295 -6.18 -16.12 10.86
N TYR A 296 -5.76 -17.07 11.68
CA TYR A 296 -5.85 -18.49 11.34
C TYR A 296 -7.21 -18.96 11.82
N SER A 297 -8.03 -19.50 10.93
CA SER A 297 -9.40 -19.92 11.27
C SER A 297 -9.47 -20.93 12.43
N HIS A 298 -8.43 -21.75 12.61
CA HIS A 298 -8.30 -22.72 13.70
C HIS A 298 -7.74 -22.14 15.02
N ASP A 299 -7.25 -20.88 15.05
CA ASP A 299 -6.69 -20.20 16.24
C ASP A 299 -7.22 -18.75 16.32
N MET A 300 -8.55 -18.63 16.38
CA MET A 300 -9.26 -17.34 16.46
C MET A 300 -9.80 -17.03 17.87
N ASP A 301 -9.69 -17.95 18.83
CA ASP A 301 -10.21 -17.73 20.17
C ASP A 301 -9.46 -16.61 20.89
N VAL A 302 -10.23 -15.63 21.39
CA VAL A 302 -9.68 -14.50 22.14
C VAL A 302 -9.42 -14.94 23.58
N VAL A 303 -8.15 -15.04 23.95
CA VAL A 303 -7.75 -15.29 25.33
C VAL A 303 -7.83 -14.00 26.13
N ILE A 304 -8.86 -13.88 26.97
CA ILE A 304 -9.08 -12.72 27.83
C ILE A 304 -8.17 -12.85 29.07
N ASN A 305 -7.05 -12.12 29.05
CA ASN A 305 -6.14 -11.98 30.19
C ASN A 305 -6.12 -10.52 30.68
N ASP A 306 -5.42 -10.24 31.78
CA ASP A 306 -5.39 -8.90 32.40
C ASP A 306 -4.92 -7.79 31.46
N LYS A 307 -4.09 -8.10 30.45
CA LYS A 307 -3.63 -7.13 29.45
C LYS A 307 -4.72 -6.78 28.44
N VAL A 308 -5.53 -7.75 28.05
CA VAL A 308 -6.56 -7.61 26.99
C VAL A 308 -7.91 -7.18 27.59
N LEU A 309 -8.18 -7.51 28.85
CA LEU A 309 -9.44 -7.28 29.54
C LEU A 309 -9.95 -5.82 29.47
N PRO A 310 -9.13 -4.77 29.66
CA PRO A 310 -9.59 -3.39 29.56
C PRO A 310 -10.13 -3.06 28.17
N TYR A 311 -9.43 -3.52 27.12
CA TYR A 311 -9.82 -3.31 25.72
C TYR A 311 -11.11 -4.05 25.36
N VAL A 312 -11.26 -5.28 25.86
CA VAL A 312 -12.51 -6.04 25.67
C VAL A 312 -13.66 -5.27 26.31
N LYS A 313 -13.53 -4.89 27.60
CA LYS A 313 -14.58 -4.16 28.33
C LYS A 313 -15.03 -2.88 27.62
N SER A 314 -14.08 -2.08 27.10
CA SER A 314 -14.41 -0.86 26.36
C SER A 314 -15.04 -1.12 24.98
N SER A 315 -14.86 -2.32 24.43
CA SER A 315 -15.30 -2.68 23.07
C SER A 315 -16.70 -3.31 23.02
N LEU A 316 -17.18 -3.89 24.12
CA LEU A 316 -18.42 -4.71 24.18
C LEU A 316 -19.65 -4.02 23.58
N ARG A 317 -19.83 -2.71 23.82
CA ARG A 317 -20.95 -1.95 23.25
C ARG A 317 -20.89 -1.94 21.72
N LYS A 318 -19.74 -1.57 21.15
CA LYS A 318 -19.55 -1.53 19.70
C LYS A 318 -19.64 -2.93 19.09
N VAL A 319 -19.11 -3.94 19.79
CA VAL A 319 -19.25 -5.35 19.38
C VAL A 319 -20.72 -5.78 19.33
N THR A 320 -21.52 -5.40 20.34
CA THR A 320 -22.97 -5.65 20.36
C THR A 320 -23.67 -4.97 19.19
N GLU A 321 -23.39 -3.68 18.94
CA GLU A 321 -23.99 -2.92 17.83
C GLU A 321 -23.70 -3.58 16.46
N LEU A 322 -22.46 -4.04 16.25
CA LEU A 322 -22.09 -4.75 15.03
C LEU A 322 -22.75 -6.12 14.93
N LEU A 323 -22.76 -6.92 16.00
CA LEU A 323 -23.41 -8.24 16.02
C LEU A 323 -24.93 -8.16 15.82
N ASN A 324 -25.59 -7.14 16.35
CA ASN A 324 -27.02 -6.92 16.15
C ASN A 324 -27.37 -6.73 14.67
N SER A 325 -26.44 -6.24 13.84
CA SER A 325 -26.64 -6.17 12.38
C SER A 325 -26.61 -7.53 11.68
N PHE A 326 -26.05 -8.56 12.34
CA PHE A 326 -26.07 -9.95 11.87
C PHE A 326 -27.26 -10.73 12.42
N ASP A 327 -27.60 -10.51 13.69
CA ASP A 327 -28.76 -11.12 14.33
C ASP A 327 -29.45 -10.07 15.24
N PRO A 328 -30.59 -9.51 14.80
CA PRO A 328 -31.34 -8.51 15.58
C PRO A 328 -31.84 -9.01 16.94
N ASN A 329 -31.84 -10.33 17.18
CA ASN A 329 -32.22 -10.90 18.48
C ASN A 329 -31.14 -10.72 19.55
N ILE A 330 -29.90 -10.39 19.16
CA ILE A 330 -28.82 -10.11 20.12
C ILE A 330 -29.14 -8.79 20.83
N PHE A 331 -29.37 -8.88 22.14
CA PHE A 331 -29.63 -7.73 23.00
C PHE A 331 -28.31 -7.12 23.48
N TYR A 332 -27.41 -7.93 24.04
CA TYR A 332 -26.17 -7.43 24.63
C TYR A 332 -25.07 -8.49 24.73
N VAL A 333 -23.83 -8.10 24.42
CA VAL A 333 -22.63 -8.92 24.68
C VAL A 333 -21.92 -8.40 25.93
N TYR A 334 -21.61 -9.28 26.87
CA TYR A 334 -21.01 -8.90 28.15
C TYR A 334 -20.00 -9.91 28.66
N LEU A 335 -19.22 -9.49 29.67
CA LEU A 335 -18.34 -10.36 30.43
C LEU A 335 -19.00 -10.74 31.75
N SER A 336 -19.07 -12.02 32.04
CA SER A 336 -19.50 -12.53 33.34
C SER A 336 -18.46 -12.23 34.43
N SER A 337 -18.80 -12.51 35.69
CA SER A 337 -17.89 -12.38 36.83
C SER A 337 -16.58 -13.18 36.68
N GLY A 338 -16.59 -14.24 35.85
CA GLY A 338 -15.41 -15.05 35.52
C GLY A 338 -14.61 -14.55 34.31
N ASN A 339 -14.90 -13.36 33.79
CA ASN A 339 -14.40 -12.85 32.49
C ASN A 339 -14.74 -13.77 31.30
N GLU A 340 -15.79 -14.56 31.43
CA GLU A 340 -16.32 -15.34 30.31
C GLU A 340 -17.20 -14.43 29.45
N LEU A 341 -17.01 -14.47 28.14
CA LEU A 341 -17.84 -13.73 27.22
C LEU A 341 -19.19 -14.42 26.98
N ARG A 342 -20.28 -13.68 27.13
CA ARG A 342 -21.65 -14.17 27.04
C ARG A 342 -22.50 -13.26 26.16
N VAL A 343 -23.53 -13.85 25.56
CA VAL A 343 -24.49 -13.15 24.70
C VAL A 343 -25.88 -13.29 25.32
N LEU A 344 -26.50 -12.14 25.60
CA LEU A 344 -27.88 -12.04 26.04
C LEU A 344 -28.76 -11.71 24.82
N PHE A 345 -29.82 -12.48 24.63
CA PHE A 345 -30.81 -12.30 23.58
C PHE A 345 -32.06 -11.56 24.09
N ASN A 346 -32.86 -11.01 23.17
CA ASN A 346 -34.08 -10.25 23.49
C ASN A 346 -35.14 -11.09 24.22
N ASP A 347 -35.16 -12.41 24.00
CA ASP A 347 -36.02 -13.38 24.69
C ASP A 347 -35.52 -13.72 26.11
N ARG A 348 -34.44 -13.07 26.56
CA ARG A 348 -33.73 -13.29 27.83
C ARG A 348 -32.92 -14.58 27.90
N THR A 349 -32.73 -15.27 26.77
CA THR A 349 -31.78 -16.38 26.70
C THR A 349 -30.36 -15.84 26.88
N ASP A 350 -29.58 -16.47 27.74
CA ASP A 350 -28.21 -16.08 28.08
C ASP A 350 -27.28 -17.27 27.80
N VAL A 351 -26.39 -17.10 26.83
CA VAL A 351 -25.56 -18.18 26.28
C VAL A 351 -24.09 -17.84 26.40
N SER A 352 -23.28 -18.79 26.85
CA SER A 352 -21.82 -18.66 26.79
C SER A 352 -21.34 -18.67 25.34
N ILE A 353 -20.28 -17.92 25.02
CA ILE A 353 -19.64 -18.01 23.70
C ILE A 353 -19.27 -19.45 23.31
N ASN A 354 -18.97 -20.31 24.29
CA ASN A 354 -18.58 -21.71 24.06
C ASN A 354 -19.78 -22.62 23.74
N GLU A 355 -21.00 -22.17 24.04
CA GLU A 355 -22.25 -22.88 23.77
C GLU A 355 -22.92 -22.40 22.47
N LEU A 356 -22.43 -21.30 21.90
CA LEU A 356 -22.86 -20.83 20.59
C LEU A 356 -22.41 -21.80 19.48
N GLY A 357 -23.22 -21.88 18.42
CA GLY A 357 -22.80 -22.57 17.20
C GLY A 357 -21.47 -22.02 16.69
N TYR A 358 -20.60 -22.90 16.20
CA TYR A 358 -19.21 -22.56 15.88
C TYR A 358 -19.08 -21.38 14.89
N GLY A 359 -19.99 -21.27 13.93
CA GLY A 359 -20.07 -20.11 13.02
C GLY A 359 -20.32 -18.80 13.75
N TYR A 360 -21.28 -18.76 14.68
CA TYR A 360 -21.54 -17.56 15.48
C TYR A 360 -20.38 -17.21 16.41
N LYS A 361 -19.78 -18.21 17.06
CA LYS A 361 -18.56 -18.03 17.86
C LYS A 361 -17.45 -17.39 17.01
N SER A 362 -17.27 -17.88 15.78
CA SER A 362 -16.27 -17.37 14.84
C SER A 362 -16.51 -15.92 14.44
N LEU A 363 -17.76 -15.57 14.10
CA LEU A 363 -18.15 -14.20 13.79
C LEU A 363 -17.90 -13.25 14.97
N LEU A 364 -18.31 -13.65 16.17
CA LEU A 364 -18.13 -12.85 17.37
C LEU A 364 -16.64 -12.57 17.61
N ASN A 365 -15.80 -13.60 17.55
CA ASN A 365 -14.37 -13.45 17.77
C ASN A 365 -13.75 -12.53 16.71
N PHE A 366 -14.15 -12.66 15.44
CA PHE A 366 -13.73 -11.74 14.39
C PHE A 366 -14.09 -10.28 14.71
N ILE A 367 -15.35 -10.01 15.06
CA ILE A 367 -15.82 -8.65 15.36
C ILE A 367 -15.09 -8.08 16.58
N LEU A 368 -14.88 -8.89 17.61
CA LEU A 368 -14.14 -8.49 18.80
C LEU A 368 -12.69 -8.11 18.45
N LEU A 369 -12.00 -8.96 17.68
CA LEU A 369 -10.64 -8.68 17.20
C LEU A 369 -10.60 -7.41 16.33
N TYR A 370 -11.54 -7.26 15.39
CA TYR A 370 -11.64 -6.07 14.54
C TYR A 370 -11.80 -4.79 15.36
N VAL A 371 -12.70 -4.79 16.35
CA VAL A 371 -12.96 -3.61 17.19
C VAL A 371 -11.76 -3.26 18.07
N ILE A 372 -11.11 -4.27 18.67
CA ILE A 372 -9.96 -4.07 19.57
C ILE A 372 -8.73 -3.60 18.79
N TYR A 373 -8.38 -4.27 17.69
CA TYR A 373 -7.13 -4.00 16.98
C TYR A 373 -7.22 -2.86 15.97
N GLN A 374 -8.44 -2.48 15.55
CA GLN A 374 -8.67 -1.44 14.53
C GLN A 374 -7.72 -1.59 13.33
N PRO A 375 -7.71 -2.75 12.66
CA PRO A 375 -6.73 -3.04 11.63
C PRO A 375 -6.94 -2.18 10.39
N ARG A 376 -5.84 -1.86 9.70
CA ARG A 376 -5.87 -1.33 8.33
C ARG A 376 -5.78 -2.44 7.28
N ILE A 377 -5.18 -3.57 7.64
CA ILE A 377 -5.06 -4.75 6.78
C ILE A 377 -5.60 -5.97 7.52
N ILE A 378 -6.46 -6.75 6.88
CA ILE A 378 -7.01 -7.99 7.42
C ILE A 378 -6.57 -9.16 6.54
N LEU A 379 -6.07 -10.22 7.17
CA LEU A 379 -5.57 -11.41 6.52
C LEU A 379 -6.27 -12.63 7.14
N ILE A 380 -7.08 -13.34 6.36
CA ILE A 380 -7.85 -14.49 6.81
C ILE A 380 -7.33 -15.74 6.11
N ASP A 381 -6.77 -16.67 6.88
CA ASP A 381 -6.33 -17.95 6.36
C ASP A 381 -7.43 -19.01 6.52
N ASP A 382 -7.72 -19.72 5.44
CA ASP A 382 -8.72 -20.79 5.32
C ASP A 382 -10.10 -20.37 5.86
N LEU A 383 -10.80 -19.49 5.14
CA LEU A 383 -12.10 -18.93 5.55
C LEU A 383 -13.17 -19.99 5.87
N GLU A 384 -13.13 -21.14 5.19
CA GLU A 384 -14.00 -22.29 5.47
C GLU A 384 -13.95 -22.74 6.94
N GLY A 385 -12.82 -22.53 7.61
CA GLY A 385 -12.65 -22.86 9.02
C GLY A 385 -13.49 -22.00 9.95
N PHE A 386 -14.15 -20.93 9.48
CA PHE A 386 -15.13 -20.17 10.27
C PHE A 386 -16.46 -20.92 10.41
N ALA A 387 -16.72 -21.94 9.58
CA ALA A 387 -17.94 -22.75 9.56
C ALA A 387 -19.24 -21.92 9.49
N PHE A 388 -19.25 -20.88 8.65
CA PHE A 388 -20.46 -20.11 8.38
C PHE A 388 -21.45 -20.91 7.53
N HIS A 389 -22.71 -20.91 7.94
CA HIS A 389 -23.81 -21.27 7.05
C HIS A 389 -23.93 -20.21 5.93
N PRO A 390 -24.41 -20.56 4.72
CA PRO A 390 -24.46 -19.66 3.56
C PRO A 390 -25.03 -18.25 3.80
N GLU A 391 -26.10 -18.10 4.59
CA GLU A 391 -26.67 -16.79 4.90
C GLU A 391 -25.71 -15.92 5.74
N LEU A 392 -25.09 -16.51 6.77
CA LEU A 392 -24.12 -15.82 7.61
C LEU A 392 -22.86 -15.44 6.83
N LEU A 393 -22.43 -16.30 5.90
CA LEU A 393 -21.31 -16.01 5.00
C LEU A 393 -21.62 -14.79 4.10
N LYS A 394 -22.84 -14.70 3.56
CA LYS A 394 -23.28 -13.55 2.75
C LYS A 394 -23.26 -12.25 3.57
N MET A 395 -23.80 -12.29 4.78
CA MET A 395 -23.79 -11.13 5.69
C MET A 395 -22.37 -10.73 6.08
N PHE A 396 -21.51 -11.70 6.36
CA PHE A 396 -20.11 -11.46 6.70
C PHE A 396 -19.37 -10.80 5.56
N TYR A 397 -19.59 -11.24 4.34
CA TYR A 397 -19.00 -10.60 3.17
C TYR A 397 -19.50 -9.17 2.96
N ASP A 398 -20.81 -8.93 3.10
CA ASP A 398 -21.37 -7.59 3.01
C ASP A 398 -20.81 -6.66 4.10
N PHE A 399 -20.48 -7.21 5.27
CA PHE A 399 -19.78 -6.50 6.33
C PHE A 399 -18.32 -6.19 5.95
N LEU A 400 -17.56 -7.16 5.43
CA LEU A 400 -16.18 -6.92 4.94
C LEU A 400 -16.11 -5.85 3.85
N LEU A 401 -17.12 -5.76 2.98
CA LEU A 401 -17.22 -4.71 1.97
C LEU A 401 -17.47 -3.32 2.54
N LYS A 402 -17.97 -3.20 3.78
CA LYS A 402 -18.35 -1.92 4.41
C LYS A 402 -17.32 -1.40 5.41
N ILE A 403 -16.61 -2.28 6.12
CA ILE A 403 -15.64 -1.88 7.16
C ILE A 403 -14.54 -0.99 6.61
N ASP A 404 -14.09 0.02 7.36
CA ASP A 404 -12.99 0.91 6.93
C ASP A 404 -11.62 0.25 7.11
N VAL A 405 -11.20 -0.49 6.08
CA VAL A 405 -9.88 -1.11 5.96
C VAL A 405 -9.31 -0.88 4.56
N ASP A 406 -7.97 -0.84 4.46
CA ASP A 406 -7.25 -0.62 3.21
C ASP A 406 -7.21 -1.87 2.33
N LEU A 407 -7.01 -3.04 2.93
CA LEU A 407 -6.86 -4.31 2.21
C LEU A 407 -7.35 -5.50 3.06
N ILE A 408 -8.09 -6.40 2.42
CA ILE A 408 -8.47 -7.70 2.97
C ILE A 408 -7.95 -8.77 2.03
N LEU A 409 -7.15 -9.71 2.53
CA LEU A 409 -6.76 -10.91 1.79
C LEU A 409 -7.30 -12.15 2.49
N ILE A 410 -7.94 -13.03 1.72
CA ILE A 410 -8.60 -14.23 2.21
C ILE A 410 -8.05 -15.41 1.43
N THR A 411 -7.59 -16.46 2.10
CA THR A 411 -7.31 -17.74 1.43
C THR A 411 -8.50 -18.67 1.62
N THR A 412 -8.78 -19.49 0.61
CA THR A 412 -9.77 -20.55 0.72
C THR A 412 -9.44 -21.72 -0.21
N GLN A 413 -9.86 -22.91 0.19
CA GLN A 413 -9.86 -24.11 -0.66
C GLN A 413 -11.28 -24.54 -1.01
N SER A 414 -12.30 -23.81 -0.57
CA SER A 414 -13.69 -24.15 -0.81
C SER A 414 -14.20 -23.55 -2.11
N SER A 415 -14.72 -24.41 -2.99
CA SER A 415 -15.39 -23.98 -4.23
C SER A 415 -16.61 -23.14 -3.96
N ASP A 416 -17.35 -23.51 -2.94
CA ASP A 416 -18.61 -22.85 -2.61
C ASP A 416 -18.34 -21.43 -2.12
N ILE A 417 -17.28 -21.24 -1.32
CA ILE A 417 -16.92 -19.91 -0.81
C ILE A 417 -16.59 -18.96 -1.95
N TYR A 418 -15.64 -19.30 -2.83
CA TYR A 418 -15.27 -18.37 -3.88
C TYR A 418 -16.41 -18.16 -4.90
N ALA A 419 -17.26 -19.16 -5.13
CA ALA A 419 -18.44 -19.03 -5.98
C ALA A 419 -19.43 -18.02 -5.38
N TYR A 420 -19.77 -18.15 -4.09
CA TYR A 420 -20.64 -17.20 -3.39
C TYR A 420 -20.07 -15.78 -3.37
N LEU A 421 -18.76 -15.63 -3.20
CA LEU A 421 -18.11 -14.31 -3.22
C LEU A 421 -18.17 -13.69 -4.61
N ALA A 422 -18.06 -14.50 -5.68
CA ALA A 422 -18.11 -14.05 -7.06
C ALA A 422 -19.54 -13.67 -7.50
N GLU A 423 -20.57 -14.38 -7.03
CA GLU A 423 -21.99 -14.07 -7.32
C GLU A 423 -22.39 -12.64 -6.97
N LYS A 424 -21.68 -12.01 -6.03
CA LYS A 424 -21.91 -10.63 -5.62
C LYS A 424 -21.45 -9.58 -6.64
N ARG A 425 -20.69 -9.98 -7.68
CA ARG A 425 -20.29 -9.14 -8.83
C ARG A 425 -19.74 -7.78 -8.41
N SER A 426 -18.85 -7.79 -7.41
CA SER A 426 -18.28 -6.58 -6.83
C SER A 426 -16.98 -6.22 -7.55
N ASP A 427 -16.90 -4.98 -8.04
CA ASP A 427 -15.69 -4.40 -8.63
C ASP A 427 -14.56 -4.22 -7.60
N LYS A 428 -14.90 -4.21 -6.30
CA LYS A 428 -13.95 -4.15 -5.19
C LYS A 428 -13.31 -5.49 -4.85
N VAL A 429 -13.68 -6.57 -5.54
CA VAL A 429 -13.19 -7.92 -5.24
C VAL A 429 -12.45 -8.51 -6.43
N ARG A 430 -11.32 -9.16 -6.14
CA ARG A 430 -10.51 -9.87 -7.13
C ARG A 430 -10.16 -11.26 -6.61
N PHE A 431 -10.12 -12.21 -7.53
CA PHE A 431 -9.74 -13.59 -7.26
C PHE A 431 -8.33 -13.80 -7.79
N ILE A 432 -7.45 -14.27 -6.93
CA ILE A 432 -6.02 -14.35 -7.20
C ILE A 432 -5.65 -15.83 -7.22
N LEU A 433 -5.51 -16.38 -8.42
CA LEU A 433 -5.05 -17.74 -8.62
C LEU A 433 -3.54 -17.76 -8.48
N ILE A 434 -3.01 -18.66 -7.65
CA ILE A 434 -1.56 -18.82 -7.46
C ILE A 434 -1.11 -20.24 -7.72
N ASN A 435 0.04 -20.34 -8.39
CA ASN A 435 0.79 -21.57 -8.59
C ASN A 435 2.28 -21.26 -8.49
N ASP A 436 2.86 -21.61 -7.34
CA ASP A 436 4.24 -21.29 -6.99
C ASP A 436 4.55 -19.80 -7.15
N ASP A 437 5.43 -19.41 -8.07
CA ASP A 437 5.89 -18.04 -8.31
C ASP A 437 5.05 -17.29 -9.37
N LYS A 438 3.93 -17.87 -9.80
CA LYS A 438 3.04 -17.31 -10.82
C LYS A 438 1.65 -17.07 -10.27
N TYR A 439 0.98 -16.07 -10.84
CA TYR A 439 -0.39 -15.74 -10.47
C TYR A 439 -1.18 -15.20 -11.66
N GLU A 440 -2.49 -15.36 -11.56
CA GLU A 440 -3.50 -14.78 -12.46
C GLU A 440 -4.55 -14.07 -11.59
N VAL A 441 -5.09 -12.97 -12.09
CA VAL A 441 -6.08 -12.17 -11.38
C VAL A 441 -7.37 -12.17 -12.19
N LEU A 442 -8.47 -12.52 -11.55
CA LEU A 442 -9.80 -12.58 -12.15
C LEU A 442 -10.76 -11.62 -11.46
N THR A 443 -11.65 -11.06 -12.25
CA THR A 443 -12.88 -10.37 -11.82
C THR A 443 -13.93 -11.38 -11.37
N SER A 444 -14.99 -10.88 -10.73
CA SER A 444 -16.12 -11.72 -10.33
C SER A 444 -16.81 -12.36 -11.54
N GLU A 445 -16.94 -11.61 -12.64
CA GLU A 445 -17.51 -12.05 -13.92
C GLU A 445 -16.70 -13.20 -14.53
N GLU A 446 -15.38 -13.02 -14.65
CA GLU A 446 -14.51 -14.06 -15.21
C GLU A 446 -14.52 -15.35 -14.39
N VAL A 447 -14.65 -15.24 -13.06
CA VAL A 447 -14.83 -16.41 -12.20
C VAL A 447 -16.13 -17.11 -12.51
N LEU A 448 -17.26 -16.40 -12.53
CA LEU A 448 -18.57 -16.99 -12.80
C LEU A 448 -18.63 -17.67 -14.17
N ASP A 449 -18.02 -17.08 -15.19
CA ASP A 449 -17.97 -17.66 -16.54
C ASP A 449 -17.15 -18.95 -16.58
N LYS A 450 -16.02 -18.99 -15.86
CA LYS A 450 -15.15 -20.18 -15.76
C LYS A 450 -15.79 -21.31 -14.95
N LEU A 451 -16.59 -20.99 -13.92
CA LEU A 451 -17.19 -21.99 -13.02
C LEU A 451 -18.16 -22.96 -13.71
N TYR A 452 -18.70 -22.60 -14.86
CA TYR A 452 -19.52 -23.51 -15.66
C TYR A 452 -18.74 -24.70 -16.21
N TYR A 453 -17.42 -24.60 -16.33
CA TYR A 453 -16.60 -25.56 -17.06
C TYR A 453 -15.37 -26.06 -16.30
N GLU A 454 -14.90 -25.34 -15.28
CA GLU A 454 -13.69 -25.68 -14.53
C GLU A 454 -13.76 -25.32 -13.05
N ASP A 455 -13.03 -26.08 -12.23
CA ASP A 455 -12.74 -25.72 -10.84
C ASP A 455 -11.42 -24.94 -10.80
N LEU A 456 -11.54 -23.68 -10.40
CA LEU A 456 -10.45 -22.70 -10.39
C LEU A 456 -9.24 -23.15 -9.55
N ARG A 457 -9.43 -24.01 -8.55
CA ARG A 457 -8.32 -24.58 -7.76
C ARG A 457 -7.36 -25.41 -8.61
N TYR A 458 -7.89 -26.06 -9.65
CA TYR A 458 -7.13 -26.84 -10.61
C TYR A 458 -6.69 -26.01 -11.81
N THR A 459 -7.46 -24.99 -12.19
CA THR A 459 -7.05 -24.02 -13.23
C THR A 459 -5.76 -23.31 -12.84
N ALA A 460 -5.58 -22.98 -11.56
CA ALA A 460 -4.34 -22.40 -11.05
C ALA A 460 -3.09 -23.20 -11.46
N LEU A 461 -3.17 -24.53 -11.55
CA LEU A 461 -2.02 -25.38 -11.93
C LEU A 461 -1.53 -25.19 -13.36
N LYS A 462 -2.41 -24.67 -14.22
CA LYS A 462 -2.15 -24.46 -15.64
C LYS A 462 -1.55 -23.07 -15.89
N ILE A 463 -1.35 -22.27 -14.85
CA ILE A 463 -0.67 -20.98 -14.97
C ILE A 463 0.80 -21.26 -15.33
N HIS A 464 1.20 -20.79 -16.51
CA HIS A 464 2.51 -20.97 -17.12
C HIS A 464 3.34 -19.70 -17.17
#